data_AF-A0A9N9HMC4-F1
#
_entry.id   AF-A0A9N9HMC4-F1
#
_cell.length_a   1.000
_cell.length_b   1.000
_cell.length_c   1.000
_cell.angle_alpha   90.00
_cell.angle_beta   90.00
_cell.angle_gamma   90.00
#
_symmetry.space_group_name_H-M   'P 1'
#
loop_
_entity.id
_entity.type
_entity.pdbx_description
1 polymer ?
#
loop_
_entity_poly.entity_id
_entity_poly.type
_entity_poly.pdbx_seq_one_letter_code
_entity_poly.pdbx_strand_id
1 'polypeptide(L)'
;MDTSTPSTPPGPQNETNTTNENLSNAKTPPPSTVPIASPSLLGTPSTPTPATPESTTSLPRPSIGPIYSAVYSGVPVYEFLVRDVAVMRRRPDSYLNATQILKVAGLEKGKRTKIIEKEVLTGDHEKVQ
;
A
#
# COMPACT_ATOMS: atom_id res chain seq x y z
N MET A 1 10.16 51.88 33.62
CA MET A 1 9.31 50.72 33.31
C MET A 1 9.84 50.15 32.01
N ASP A 2 10.92 49.38 32.11
CA ASP A 2 11.69 48.84 30.98
C ASP A 2 11.29 47.37 30.80
N THR A 3 10.77 47.03 29.62
CA THR A 3 10.23 45.70 29.29
C THR A 3 11.32 44.86 28.62
N SER A 4 11.95 43.96 29.37
CA SER A 4 12.92 43.00 28.85
C SER A 4 12.24 41.69 28.40
N THR A 5 12.40 41.35 27.12
CA THR A 5 11.97 40.09 26.50
C THR A 5 12.98 38.96 26.68
N PRO A 6 12.56 37.67 26.73
CA PRO A 6 13.45 36.53 26.84
C PRO A 6 14.07 36.11 25.49
N SER A 7 15.38 35.78 25.50
CA SER A 7 16.10 35.15 24.38
C SER A 7 16.58 33.74 24.80
N THR A 8 16.30 32.73 23.98
CA THR A 8 16.88 31.38 24.06
C THR A 8 16.99 30.83 22.61
N PRO A 9 17.81 29.80 22.33
CA PRO A 9 19.00 29.90 21.49
C PRO A 9 18.85 29.22 20.10
N PRO A 10 19.73 29.49 19.13
CA PRO A 10 19.85 28.67 17.93
C PRO A 10 20.85 27.51 18.11
N GLY A 11 20.40 26.27 17.90
CA GLY A 11 21.22 25.22 17.25
C GLY A 11 21.02 25.30 15.71
N PRO A 12 21.65 24.47 14.85
CA PRO A 12 22.46 23.27 15.11
C PRO A 12 23.85 23.26 14.41
N GLN A 13 24.79 22.45 14.93
CA GLN A 13 26.01 22.04 14.22
C GLN A 13 25.70 20.74 13.47
N ASN A 14 26.03 20.71 12.19
CA ASN A 14 25.69 19.68 11.22
C ASN A 14 26.86 18.68 11.14
N GLU A 15 26.72 17.49 11.74
CA GLU A 15 27.75 16.46 11.67
C GLU A 15 27.56 15.61 10.40
N THR A 16 28.60 15.65 9.57
CA THR A 16 28.79 14.81 8.41
C THR A 16 29.21 13.39 8.81
N ASN A 17 28.86 12.43 7.96
CA ASN A 17 29.74 11.44 7.35
C ASN A 17 29.48 9.95 7.68
N THR A 18 29.18 9.21 6.60
CA THR A 18 29.75 7.90 6.21
C THR A 18 29.52 6.69 7.12
N THR A 19 28.77 5.69 6.62
CA THR A 19 29.33 4.44 6.05
C THR A 19 28.19 3.49 5.70
N ASN A 20 28.14 3.08 4.43
CA ASN A 20 27.34 1.96 3.96
C ASN A 20 28.21 0.70 4.05
N GLU A 21 27.88 -0.24 4.94
CA GLU A 21 28.52 -1.57 4.94
C GLU A 21 27.46 -2.64 4.68
N ASN A 22 27.62 -3.24 3.50
CA ASN A 22 27.01 -4.47 3.03
C ASN A 22 27.83 -5.62 3.62
N LEU A 23 27.21 -6.54 4.37
CA LEU A 23 27.81 -7.84 4.63
C LEU A 23 26.74 -8.95 4.70
N SER A 24 26.67 -9.67 3.59
CA SER A 24 26.43 -11.11 3.46
C SER A 24 26.46 -11.93 4.76
N ASN A 25 25.45 -12.80 4.95
CA ASN A 25 25.77 -14.22 5.13
C ASN A 25 24.58 -15.16 4.89
N ALA A 26 24.87 -16.20 4.10
CA ALA A 26 24.01 -17.32 3.75
C ALA A 26 23.89 -18.35 4.88
N LYS A 27 22.72 -18.98 5.04
CA LYS A 27 22.63 -20.33 5.66
C LYS A 27 21.39 -21.12 5.19
N THR A 28 21.66 -21.95 4.19
CA THR A 28 21.13 -23.30 3.86
C THR A 28 19.86 -23.85 4.56
N PRO A 29 18.85 -24.30 3.80
CA PRO A 29 17.85 -25.29 4.28
C PRO A 29 18.29 -26.74 3.99
N PRO A 30 17.96 -27.74 4.84
CA PRO A 30 18.21 -29.15 4.57
C PRO A 30 17.17 -29.76 3.60
N PRO A 31 17.57 -30.71 2.70
CA PRO A 31 16.66 -31.48 1.86
C PRO A 31 16.28 -32.83 2.52
N SER A 32 15.21 -33.48 2.01
CA SER A 32 14.69 -34.87 2.24
C SER A 32 13.22 -34.79 2.71
N THR A 33 12.19 -35.40 2.13
CA THR A 33 12.06 -36.67 1.39
C THR A 33 10.73 -36.63 0.63
N VAL A 34 10.71 -37.05 -0.63
CA VAL A 34 9.48 -37.35 -1.39
C VAL A 34 9.28 -38.86 -1.47
N PRO A 35 8.13 -39.43 -1.03
CA PRO A 35 7.72 -40.75 -1.46
C PRO A 35 6.76 -40.68 -2.65
N ILE A 36 7.15 -41.40 -3.69
CA ILE A 36 6.42 -41.81 -4.88
C ILE A 36 5.17 -42.62 -4.51
N ALA A 37 4.02 -42.30 -5.12
CA ALA A 37 2.87 -43.20 -5.21
C ALA A 37 2.30 -43.19 -6.64
N SER A 38 2.03 -44.41 -7.11
CA SER A 38 1.75 -44.86 -8.48
C SER A 38 0.48 -44.31 -9.15
N PRO A 39 0.38 -44.38 -10.50
CA PRO A 39 -0.77 -43.91 -11.27
C PRO A 39 -1.94 -44.90 -11.21
N SER A 40 -3.17 -44.39 -11.15
CA SER A 40 -4.41 -45.17 -11.32
C SER A 40 -5.20 -44.71 -12.54
N LEU A 41 -5.75 -45.70 -13.23
CA LEU A 41 -6.23 -45.73 -14.60
C LEU A 41 -7.69 -45.26 -14.75
N LEU A 42 -7.97 -44.71 -15.94
CA LEU A 42 -9.18 -44.84 -16.78
C LEU A 42 -10.58 -44.82 -16.12
N GLY A 43 -11.31 -43.72 -16.33
CA GLY A 43 -12.77 -43.62 -16.21
C GLY A 43 -13.35 -42.85 -17.40
N THR A 44 -14.37 -43.42 -18.03
CA THR A 44 -14.96 -43.13 -19.35
C THR A 44 -15.73 -41.81 -19.49
N PRO A 45 -15.97 -41.34 -20.73
CA PRO A 45 -16.69 -40.10 -21.04
C PRO A 45 -18.20 -40.30 -21.03
N SER A 46 -18.93 -39.44 -20.32
CA SER A 46 -20.40 -39.39 -20.38
C SER A 46 -20.89 -37.95 -20.52
N THR A 47 -21.35 -37.67 -21.74
CA THR A 47 -22.53 -36.86 -22.07
C THR A 47 -22.41 -35.33 -21.98
N PRO A 48 -22.55 -34.62 -23.12
CA PRO A 48 -22.78 -33.18 -23.13
C PRO A 48 -24.24 -32.88 -22.79
N THR A 49 -24.47 -32.22 -21.66
CA THR A 49 -25.73 -31.51 -21.40
C THR A 49 -25.57 -30.07 -21.88
N PRO A 50 -26.27 -29.62 -22.94
CA PRO A 50 -26.36 -28.20 -23.26
C PRO A 50 -27.39 -27.57 -22.33
N ALA A 51 -26.95 -27.15 -21.16
CA ALA A 51 -27.69 -26.21 -20.33
C ALA A 51 -27.03 -24.85 -20.46
N THR A 52 -27.68 -23.97 -21.22
CA THR A 52 -27.46 -22.52 -21.21
C THR A 52 -27.50 -21.99 -19.78
N PRO A 53 -26.49 -21.23 -19.34
CA PRO A 53 -26.83 -19.95 -18.74
C PRO A 53 -25.91 -18.83 -19.24
N GLU A 54 -26.54 -17.89 -19.92
CA GLU A 54 -26.34 -16.46 -19.75
C GLU A 54 -24.92 -15.95 -19.96
N SER A 55 -24.68 -15.42 -21.17
CA SER A 55 -23.72 -14.36 -21.41
C SER A 55 -24.04 -13.18 -20.48
N THR A 56 -23.54 -13.26 -19.24
CA THR A 56 -23.44 -12.09 -18.38
C THR A 56 -22.48 -11.18 -19.11
N THR A 57 -23.02 -10.12 -19.71
CA THR A 57 -22.28 -8.97 -20.22
C THR A 57 -21.26 -8.56 -19.18
N SER A 58 -20.05 -9.11 -19.28
CA SER A 58 -18.96 -8.77 -18.39
C SER A 58 -18.52 -7.39 -18.82
N LEU A 59 -19.08 -6.37 -18.18
CA LEU A 59 -18.64 -4.99 -18.31
C LEU A 59 -17.11 -4.99 -18.32
N PRO A 60 -16.46 -4.23 -19.23
CA PRO A 60 -15.01 -4.16 -19.25
C PRO A 60 -14.56 -3.69 -17.87
N ARG A 61 -13.96 -4.60 -17.09
CA ARG A 61 -13.35 -4.22 -15.82
C ARG A 61 -12.33 -3.16 -16.19
N PRO A 62 -12.39 -1.95 -15.60
CA PRO A 62 -11.32 -0.98 -15.82
C PRO A 62 -10.02 -1.70 -15.48
N SER A 63 -9.08 -1.72 -16.43
CA SER A 63 -7.74 -2.23 -16.21
C SER A 63 -7.05 -1.27 -15.24
N ILE A 64 -7.35 -1.45 -13.96
CA ILE A 64 -6.69 -0.76 -12.87
C ILE A 64 -5.23 -1.22 -12.93
N GLY A 65 -4.31 -0.25 -12.89
CA GLY A 65 -2.88 -0.52 -12.96
C GLY A 65 -2.40 -1.51 -11.90
N PRO A 66 -1.15 -1.96 -11.99
CA PRO A 66 -0.61 -2.94 -11.05
C PRO A 66 -0.78 -2.47 -9.60
N ILE A 67 -1.22 -3.38 -8.74
CA ILE A 67 -1.32 -3.19 -7.30
C ILE A 67 -0.11 -3.90 -6.67
N TYR A 68 0.64 -3.16 -5.87
CA TYR A 68 1.82 -3.64 -5.17
C TYR A 68 1.50 -3.85 -3.69
N SER A 69 2.14 -4.85 -3.07
CA SER A 69 2.06 -5.09 -1.63
C SER A 69 3.37 -4.62 -1.00
N ALA A 70 3.26 -3.74 0.00
CA ALA A 70 4.40 -3.19 0.72
C ALA A 70 4.12 -3.18 2.23
N VAL A 71 5.17 -2.98 3.02
CA VAL A 71 5.06 -2.80 4.48
C VAL A 71 5.79 -1.52 4.84
N TYR A 72 5.09 -0.57 5.48
CA TYR A 72 5.68 0.68 5.96
C TYR A 72 5.58 0.73 7.48
N SER A 73 6.73 0.86 8.16
CA SER A 73 6.80 0.94 9.62
C SER A 73 6.03 -0.20 10.32
N GLY A 74 6.07 -1.40 9.77
CA GLY A 74 5.35 -2.58 10.28
C GLY A 74 3.87 -2.65 9.89
N VAL A 75 3.33 -1.65 9.20
CA VAL A 75 1.94 -1.64 8.72
C VAL A 75 1.89 -2.17 7.28
N PRO A 76 1.19 -3.28 7.02
CA PRO A 76 1.06 -3.83 5.67
C PRO A 76 0.06 -3.01 4.85
N VAL A 77 0.46 -2.59 3.64
CA VAL A 77 -0.34 -1.74 2.75
C VAL A 77 -0.39 -2.30 1.31
N TYR A 78 -1.45 -1.93 0.59
CA TYR A 78 -1.51 -2.02 -0.85
C TYR A 78 -1.23 -0.65 -1.46
N GLU A 79 -0.30 -0.59 -2.40
CA GLU A 79 0.03 0.60 -3.16
C GLU A 79 -0.44 0.42 -4.60
N PHE A 80 -1.08 1.45 -5.17
CA PHE A 80 -1.51 1.44 -6.55
C PHE A 80 -1.37 2.84 -7.16
N LEU A 81 -1.03 2.88 -8.45
CA LEU A 81 -0.84 4.13 -9.18
C LEU A 81 -2.13 4.55 -9.87
N VAL A 82 -2.58 5.77 -9.60
CA VAL A 82 -3.74 6.39 -10.25
C VAL A 82 -3.35 7.77 -10.75
N ARG A 83 -3.40 8.00 -12.06
CA ARG A 83 -3.01 9.28 -12.69
C ARG A 83 -1.65 9.78 -12.19
N ASP A 84 -0.66 8.89 -12.20
CA ASP A 84 0.72 9.16 -11.73
C ASP A 84 0.87 9.50 -10.24
N VAL A 85 -0.16 9.25 -9.43
CA VAL A 85 -0.11 9.40 -7.98
C VAL A 85 -0.23 8.04 -7.31
N ALA A 86 0.75 7.70 -6.47
CA ALA A 86 0.68 6.53 -5.62
C ALA A 86 -0.34 6.73 -4.49
N VAL A 87 -1.30 5.81 -4.42
CA VAL A 87 -2.30 5.74 -3.35
C VAL A 87 -2.06 4.48 -2.52
N MET A 88 -2.10 4.63 -1.20
CA MET A 88 -1.85 3.59 -0.22
C MET A 88 -3.13 3.25 0.54
N ARG A 89 -3.41 1.96 0.63
CA ARG A 89 -4.49 1.37 1.43
C ARG A 89 -3.90 0.45 2.49
N ARG A 90 -4.20 0.69 3.75
CA ARG A 90 -3.81 -0.20 4.85
C ARG A 90 -4.62 -1.51 4.78
N ARG A 91 -3.95 -2.64 5.01
CA ARG A 91 -4.59 -3.97 5.04
C ARG A 91 -5.45 -4.26 6.29
N PRO A 92 -5.05 -3.88 7.52
CA PRO A 92 -5.78 -4.32 8.73
C PRO A 92 -7.14 -3.62 8.92
N ASP A 93 -7.23 -2.33 8.59
CA ASP A 93 -8.39 -1.46 8.84
C ASP A 93 -8.99 -0.89 7.55
N SER A 94 -8.36 -1.15 6.40
CA SER A 94 -8.77 -0.60 5.10
C SER A 94 -8.73 0.93 5.01
N TYR A 95 -7.95 1.61 5.86
CA TYR A 95 -7.81 3.06 5.79
C TYR A 95 -7.02 3.48 4.54
N LEU A 96 -7.41 4.61 3.96
CA LEU A 96 -6.76 5.21 2.79
C LEU A 96 -6.10 6.53 3.18
N ASN A 97 -4.99 6.86 2.54
CA ASN A 97 -4.36 8.17 2.72
C ASN A 97 -5.18 9.26 2.01
N ALA A 98 -5.89 10.08 2.80
CA ALA A 98 -6.72 11.16 2.28
C ALA A 98 -5.94 12.16 1.40
N THR A 99 -4.71 12.52 1.79
CA THR A 99 -3.91 13.48 1.02
C THR A 99 -3.59 12.96 -0.38
N GLN A 100 -3.37 11.65 -0.53
CA GLN A 100 -3.11 11.03 -1.83
C GLN A 100 -4.36 11.04 -2.71
N ILE A 101 -5.54 10.75 -2.15
CA ILE A 101 -6.82 10.84 -2.87
C ILE A 101 -7.06 12.27 -3.36
N LEU A 102 -6.82 13.26 -2.50
CA LEU A 102 -7.00 14.66 -2.88
C LEU A 102 -5.99 15.11 -3.96
N LYS A 103 -4.78 14.53 -3.98
CA LYS A 103 -3.81 14.74 -5.07
C LYS A 103 -4.31 14.15 -6.38
N VAL A 104 -4.86 12.94 -6.36
CA VAL A 104 -5.47 12.30 -7.55
C VAL A 104 -6.62 13.16 -8.10
N ALA A 105 -7.38 13.81 -7.22
CA ALA A 105 -8.46 14.72 -7.59
C ALA A 105 -7.99 16.06 -8.21
N GLY A 106 -6.68 16.31 -8.30
CA GLY A 106 -6.13 17.54 -8.88
C GLY A 106 -6.22 18.75 -7.96
N LEU A 107 -6.38 18.55 -6.64
CA LEU A 107 -6.47 19.65 -5.69
C LEU A 107 -5.09 20.22 -5.35
N GLU A 108 -4.97 21.53 -5.52
CA GLU A 108 -3.79 22.30 -5.12
C GLU A 108 -3.58 22.27 -3.61
N LYS A 109 -2.34 22.51 -3.16
CA LYS A 109 -1.93 22.40 -1.75
C LYS A 109 -2.87 23.16 -0.80
N GLY A 110 -3.22 24.41 -1.11
CA GLY A 110 -4.08 25.23 -0.24
C GLY A 110 -5.51 24.69 -0.11
N LYS A 111 -6.07 24.12 -1.18
CA LYS A 111 -7.41 23.50 -1.16
C LYS A 111 -7.40 22.18 -0.39
N ARG A 112 -6.33 21.38 -0.53
CA ARG A 112 -6.15 20.13 0.21
C ARG A 112 -6.14 20.36 1.71
N THR A 113 -5.38 21.35 2.19
CA THR A 113 -5.34 21.70 3.62
C THR A 113 -6.71 22.10 4.15
N LYS A 114 -7.45 22.95 3.43
CA LYS A 114 -8.81 23.36 3.84
C LYS A 114 -9.80 22.19 3.94
N ILE A 115 -9.76 21.26 2.99
CA ILE A 115 -10.62 20.06 3.03
C ILE A 115 -10.25 19.14 4.18
N ILE A 116 -8.94 18.95 4.41
CA ILE A 116 -8.46 18.13 5.53
C ILE A 116 -8.93 18.75 6.85
N GLU A 117 -8.72 20.04 7.06
CA GLU A 117 -9.10 20.74 8.29
C GLU A 117 -10.62 20.75 8.53
N LYS A 118 -11.42 20.90 7.47
CA LYS A 118 -12.88 21.03 7.59
C LYS A 118 -13.62 19.69 7.67
N GLU A 119 -13.26 18.73 6.81
CA GLU A 119 -14.03 17.50 6.62
C GLU A 119 -13.32 16.28 7.22
N VAL A 120 -12.01 16.15 6.99
CA VAL A 120 -11.27 14.95 7.45
C VAL A 120 -11.01 15.02 8.95
N LEU A 121 -10.56 16.17 9.47
CA LEU A 121 -10.22 16.35 10.88
C LEU A 121 -11.46 16.30 11.80
N THR A 122 -12.63 16.56 11.25
CA THR A 122 -13.90 16.54 12.00
C THR A 122 -14.50 15.12 12.08
N GLY A 123 -14.19 14.26 11.10
CA GLY A 123 -14.69 12.88 11.03
C GLY A 123 -13.72 11.85 11.61
N ASP A 124 -14.01 10.56 11.37
CA ASP A 124 -13.13 9.46 11.75
C ASP A 124 -11.86 9.46 10.89
N HIS A 125 -10.72 9.76 11.51
CA HIS A 125 -9.43 9.81 10.83
C HIS A 125 -8.29 9.46 11.78
N GLU A 126 -7.17 9.00 11.19
CA GLU A 126 -5.91 8.81 11.90
C GLU A 126 -4.87 9.73 11.27
N LYS A 127 -4.25 10.58 12.09
CA LYS A 127 -3.15 11.44 11.66
C LYS A 127 -1.82 10.72 11.86
N VAL A 128 -1.19 10.34 10.75
CA VAL A 128 0.21 9.89 10.72
C VAL A 128 1.10 11.14 10.62
N GLN A 129 2.08 11.28 11.52
CA GLN A 129 2.97 12.43 11.63
C GLN A 129 4.19 12.31 10.70
#